data_AF-A0A969SS03-F1
#
_entry.id   AF-A0A969SS03-F1
#
_cell.length_a   1.000
_cell.length_b   1.000
_cell.length_c   1.000
_cell.angle_alpha   90.00
_cell.angle_beta   90.00
_cell.angle_gamma   90.00
#
_symmetry.space_group_name_H-M   'P 1'
#
loop_
_entity.id
_entity.type
_entity.pdbx_description
1 polymer ?
#
loop_
_entity_poly.entity_id
_entity_poly.type
_entity_poly.pdbx_seq_one_letter_code
_entity_poly.pdbx_strand_id
1 'polypeptide(L)'
;ASKEDNVTEKAEKENLTTEALVKFEYASLVWLPVFCPGQPIVWITCPRLLKRYQKITGKPTVTEKDETKLAPIPKPYSAPKALQSRQIGTNHRVLFFNLGFIEIEHENNLSDWIPSGADLNRDNLLVVADNDIAMLHDMALYRQSRVKLADEEKKVEKGAFFNVEALPEGSILVFPIALKETGWKPFGDGIESQELYFGGLESIGFGHCRVKLAGDY
;
A
#
# COMPACT_ATOMS: atom_id res chain seq x y z
N ALA A 1 -57.61 -34.50 21.47
CA ALA A 1 -56.56 -33.77 22.22
C ALA A 1 -55.27 -34.56 22.08
N SER A 2 -54.54 -34.33 20.98
CA SER A 2 -53.39 -33.40 20.92
C SER A 2 -52.08 -34.11 21.28
N LYS A 3 -51.48 -34.80 20.30
CA LYS A 3 -50.09 -35.28 20.36
C LYS A 3 -49.62 -35.80 18.99
N GLU A 4 -49.78 -35.02 17.92
CA GLU A 4 -49.15 -35.37 16.63
C GLU A 4 -48.67 -34.19 15.77
N ASP A 5 -48.89 -32.94 16.19
CA ASP A 5 -48.58 -31.76 15.36
C ASP A 5 -47.28 -31.03 15.73
N ASN A 6 -46.30 -31.68 16.38
CA ASN A 6 -45.14 -30.93 16.93
C ASN A 6 -43.75 -31.48 16.60
N VAL A 7 -43.65 -32.38 15.61
CA VAL A 7 -42.35 -32.95 15.19
C VAL A 7 -41.92 -32.44 13.80
N THR A 8 -42.82 -31.81 13.04
CA THR A 8 -42.56 -31.42 11.63
C THR A 8 -42.26 -29.93 11.42
N GLU A 9 -42.13 -29.11 12.48
CA GLU A 9 -41.74 -27.69 12.35
C GLU A 9 -40.23 -27.44 12.56
N LYS A 10 -39.44 -28.49 12.79
CA LYS A 10 -38.00 -28.36 13.13
C LYS A 10 -37.03 -28.83 12.05
N ALA A 11 -37.51 -29.11 10.85
CA ALA A 11 -36.70 -29.66 9.74
C ALA A 11 -36.64 -28.75 8.50
N GLU A 12 -36.78 -27.43 8.64
CA GLU A 12 -36.54 -26.47 7.55
C GLU A 12 -35.84 -25.20 8.07
N LYS A 13 -34.77 -25.36 8.87
CA LYS A 13 -33.72 -24.35 8.84
C LYS A 13 -32.91 -24.61 7.58
N GLU A 14 -33.44 -24.12 6.45
CA GLU A 14 -32.71 -23.99 5.21
C GLU A 14 -31.32 -23.44 5.50
N ASN A 15 -30.35 -23.97 4.77
CA ASN A 15 -28.95 -23.66 4.89
C ASN A 15 -28.73 -22.17 4.51
N LEU A 16 -28.85 -21.26 5.48
CA LEU A 16 -28.79 -19.79 5.31
C LEU A 16 -27.40 -19.26 4.90
N THR A 17 -26.48 -20.14 4.51
CA THR A 17 -25.14 -19.77 4.06
C THR A 17 -25.15 -19.55 2.55
N THR A 18 -25.09 -18.29 2.15
CA THR A 18 -24.88 -17.90 0.75
C THR A 18 -23.43 -17.51 0.52
N GLU A 19 -22.96 -17.69 -0.71
CA GLU A 19 -21.62 -17.26 -1.11
C GLU A 19 -21.48 -15.73 -1.04
N ALA A 20 -20.29 -15.25 -0.71
CA ALA A 20 -20.00 -13.82 -0.73
C ALA A 20 -20.07 -13.26 -2.16
N LEU A 21 -20.68 -12.08 -2.31
CA LEU A 21 -20.77 -11.35 -3.59
C LEU A 21 -19.47 -10.58 -3.92
N VAL A 22 -18.64 -10.33 -2.90
CA VAL A 22 -17.43 -9.52 -2.98
C VAL A 22 -16.26 -10.31 -2.41
N LYS A 23 -15.15 -10.33 -3.16
CA LYS A 23 -13.90 -10.94 -2.72
C LYS A 23 -12.77 -9.93 -2.80
N PHE A 24 -12.09 -9.73 -1.69
CA PHE A 24 -10.89 -8.91 -1.61
C PHE A 24 -9.65 -9.78 -1.81
N GLU A 25 -8.73 -9.32 -2.65
CA GLU A 25 -7.44 -9.96 -2.86
C GLU A 25 -6.32 -9.25 -2.07
N TYR A 26 -5.12 -9.80 -2.12
CA TYR A 26 -3.98 -9.28 -1.36
C TYR A 26 -3.58 -7.85 -1.76
N ALA A 27 -3.43 -7.00 -0.74
CA ALA A 27 -2.83 -5.67 -0.84
C ALA A 27 -1.37 -5.76 -1.26
N SER A 28 -1.04 -5.00 -2.29
CA SER A 28 0.26 -4.97 -2.94
C SER A 28 0.84 -3.58 -2.78
N LEU A 29 2.04 -3.50 -2.22
CA LEU A 29 2.74 -2.23 -2.09
C LEU A 29 3.06 -1.66 -3.47
N VAL A 30 2.86 -0.35 -3.64
CA VAL A 30 3.18 0.39 -4.86
C VAL A 30 4.31 1.37 -4.59
N TRP A 31 4.15 2.18 -3.54
CA TRP A 31 5.14 3.17 -3.12
C TRP A 31 5.36 3.08 -1.62
N LEU A 32 6.63 3.11 -1.21
CA LEU A 32 7.05 3.05 0.18
C LEU A 32 7.88 4.29 0.53
N PRO A 33 7.48 5.10 1.52
CA PRO A 33 8.28 6.22 1.97
C PRO A 33 9.50 5.74 2.73
N VAL A 34 10.67 6.28 2.36
CA VAL A 34 11.96 5.99 2.97
C VAL A 34 12.67 7.28 3.30
N PHE A 35 13.22 7.33 4.51
CA PHE A 35 14.05 8.44 4.95
C PHE A 35 15.41 8.41 4.23
N CYS A 36 15.80 9.56 3.67
CA CYS A 36 17.04 9.75 2.94
C CYS A 36 17.79 10.95 3.54
N PRO A 37 18.95 10.75 4.23
CA PRO A 37 19.63 11.83 4.93
C PRO A 37 20.00 13.03 4.05
N GLY A 38 19.52 14.22 4.45
CA GLY A 38 19.76 15.47 3.73
C GLY A 38 18.82 15.68 2.54
N GLN A 39 17.79 14.85 2.41
CA GLN A 39 16.70 15.00 1.45
C GLN A 39 15.34 14.86 2.17
N PRO A 40 14.24 15.34 1.59
CA PRO A 40 12.90 14.97 2.03
C PRO A 40 12.67 13.44 1.95
N ILE A 41 11.56 12.97 2.51
CA ILE A 41 11.12 11.57 2.35
C ILE A 41 11.03 11.25 0.86
N VAL A 42 11.65 10.13 0.46
CA VAL A 42 11.65 9.61 -0.91
C VAL A 42 10.72 8.40 -0.95
N TRP A 43 9.75 8.40 -1.86
CA TRP A 43 8.91 7.24 -2.12
C TRP A 43 9.60 6.33 -3.12
N ILE A 44 9.88 5.11 -2.68
CA ILE A 44 10.56 4.12 -3.49
C ILE A 44 9.57 3.09 -4.03
N THR A 45 9.90 2.55 -5.20
CA THR A 45 9.24 1.39 -5.81
C THR A 45 10.27 0.59 -6.60
N CYS A 46 9.85 -0.50 -7.25
CA CYS A 46 10.69 -1.24 -8.18
C CYS A 46 9.88 -1.73 -9.39
N PRO A 47 10.53 -2.09 -10.52
CA PRO A 47 9.85 -2.56 -11.72
C PRO A 47 8.82 -3.67 -11.47
N ARG A 48 9.12 -4.62 -10.57
CA ARG A 48 8.19 -5.69 -10.21
C ARG A 48 6.92 -5.19 -9.54
N LEU A 49 7.00 -4.20 -8.64
CA LEU A 49 5.82 -3.61 -7.99
C LEU A 49 4.99 -2.80 -8.99
N LEU A 50 5.65 -1.98 -9.83
CA LEU A 50 4.97 -1.22 -10.89
C LEU A 50 4.27 -2.12 -11.91
N LYS A 51 4.89 -3.23 -12.31
CA LYS A 51 4.28 -4.23 -13.19
C LYS A 51 3.03 -4.85 -12.57
N ARG A 52 3.06 -5.10 -11.26
CA ARG A 52 1.90 -5.61 -10.53
C ARG A 52 0.79 -4.57 -10.42
N TYR A 53 1.12 -3.31 -10.11
CA TYR A 53 0.18 -2.19 -10.14
C TYR A 53 -0.50 -2.05 -11.50
N GLN A 54 0.28 -2.13 -12.58
CA GLN A 54 -0.24 -2.07 -13.94
C GLN A 54 -1.15 -3.25 -14.28
N LYS A 55 -0.82 -4.45 -13.82
CA LYS A 55 -1.70 -5.63 -13.98
C LYS A 55 -3.03 -5.47 -13.24
N ILE A 56 -3.02 -4.84 -12.06
CA ILE A 56 -4.22 -4.65 -11.24
C ILE A 56 -5.11 -3.54 -11.81
N THR A 57 -4.51 -2.44 -12.28
CA THR A 57 -5.25 -1.22 -12.63
C THR A 57 -5.43 -1.00 -14.14
N GLY A 58 -4.68 -1.71 -14.97
CA GLY A 58 -4.59 -1.43 -16.40
C GLY A 58 -3.92 -0.09 -16.72
N LYS A 59 -3.21 0.53 -15.75
CA LYS A 59 -2.64 1.89 -15.85
C LYS A 59 -1.17 1.92 -15.38
N PRO A 60 -0.37 2.90 -15.81
CA PRO A 60 -0.69 3.91 -16.80
C PRO A 60 -0.70 3.37 -18.23
N THR A 61 -1.40 4.08 -19.10
CA THR A 61 -1.46 3.84 -20.55
C THR A 61 -0.81 5.00 -21.30
N VAL A 62 -0.31 4.72 -22.51
CA VAL A 62 0.20 5.70 -23.46
C VAL A 62 -0.55 5.56 -24.76
N THR A 63 -0.82 6.68 -25.43
CA THR A 63 -1.44 6.69 -26.76
C THR A 63 -0.38 7.04 -27.79
N GLU A 64 -0.12 6.11 -28.70
CA GLU A 64 0.80 6.29 -29.80
C GLU A 64 0.10 5.88 -31.10
N LYS A 65 0.09 6.77 -32.10
CA LYS A 65 -0.51 6.49 -33.43
C LYS A 65 -1.93 5.92 -33.34
N ASP A 66 -2.78 6.59 -32.56
CA ASP A 66 -4.20 6.24 -32.35
C ASP A 66 -4.47 4.89 -31.65
N GLU A 67 -3.43 4.24 -31.11
CA GLU A 67 -3.56 3.04 -30.28
C GLU A 67 -3.20 3.35 -28.81
N THR A 68 -4.11 3.03 -27.88
CA THR A 68 -3.85 3.10 -26.44
C THR A 68 -3.30 1.77 -25.96
N LYS A 69 -2.06 1.78 -25.44
CA LYS A 69 -1.39 0.61 -24.87
C LYS A 69 -0.88 0.89 -23.46
N LEU A 70 -0.52 -0.15 -22.74
CA LEU A 70 0.14 -0.03 -21.44
C LEU A 70 1.48 0.70 -21.57
N ALA A 71 1.72 1.66 -20.66
CA ALA A 71 2.98 2.39 -20.59
C ALA A 71 4.16 1.43 -20.29
N PRO A 72 5.36 1.68 -20.85
CA PRO A 72 6.53 0.88 -20.52
C PRO A 72 6.90 1.05 -19.04
N ILE A 73 7.28 -0.06 -18.39
CA ILE A 73 7.72 -0.05 -17.00
C ILE A 73 9.01 0.79 -16.89
N PRO A 74 9.08 1.77 -15.96
CA PRO A 74 10.30 2.52 -15.68
C PRO A 74 11.48 1.60 -15.37
N LYS A 75 12.65 1.95 -15.89
CA LYS A 75 13.89 1.21 -15.60
C LYS A 75 14.31 1.41 -14.13
N PRO A 76 15.07 0.47 -13.54
CA PRO A 76 15.75 0.72 -12.27
C PRO A 76 16.52 2.04 -12.27
N TYR A 77 16.64 2.64 -11.09
CA TYR A 77 17.32 3.91 -10.84
C TYR A 77 16.78 5.09 -11.66
N SER A 78 15.49 5.05 -11.97
CA SER A 78 14.76 6.16 -12.57
C SER A 78 14.22 7.10 -11.50
N ALA A 79 14.39 8.41 -11.71
CA ALA A 79 13.84 9.42 -10.83
C ALA A 79 13.42 10.70 -11.61
N PRO A 80 12.53 11.53 -11.04
CA PRO A 80 12.24 12.85 -11.58
C PRO A 80 13.49 13.74 -11.59
N LYS A 81 13.54 14.65 -12.56
CA LYS A 81 14.58 15.68 -12.63
C LYS A 81 14.60 16.57 -11.38
N ALA A 82 13.43 16.83 -10.81
CA ALA A 82 13.26 17.67 -9.63
C ALA A 82 13.68 17.00 -8.30
N LEU A 83 13.94 15.68 -8.30
CA LEU A 83 14.35 14.96 -7.09
C LEU A 83 15.65 15.57 -6.53
N GLN A 84 15.56 16.08 -5.32
CA GLN A 84 16.70 16.59 -4.58
C GLN A 84 17.68 15.44 -4.32
N SER A 85 18.88 15.55 -4.85
CA SER A 85 19.93 14.53 -4.78
C SER A 85 21.28 15.20 -4.64
N ARG A 86 22.26 14.52 -4.05
CA ARG A 86 23.63 15.05 -3.99
C ARG A 86 24.30 14.91 -5.35
N GLN A 87 24.90 15.99 -5.85
CA GLN A 87 25.75 15.92 -7.04
C GLN A 87 27.16 15.48 -6.66
N ILE A 88 27.70 14.51 -7.39
CA ILE A 88 29.09 14.07 -7.33
C ILE A 88 29.71 14.25 -8.71
N GLY A 89 30.70 15.14 -8.81
CA GLY A 89 31.26 15.52 -10.11
C GLY A 89 30.26 16.31 -10.97
N THR A 90 30.39 16.18 -12.29
CA THR A 90 29.58 16.98 -13.24
C THR A 90 28.22 16.38 -13.57
N ASN A 91 28.08 15.04 -13.57
CA ASN A 91 26.89 14.36 -14.09
C ASN A 91 26.29 13.27 -13.18
N HIS A 92 26.89 12.96 -12.03
CA HIS A 92 26.36 11.90 -11.16
C HIS A 92 25.48 12.50 -10.07
N ARG A 93 24.23 12.03 -10.02
CA ARG A 93 23.27 12.36 -8.96
C ARG A 93 23.12 11.13 -8.08
N VAL A 94 23.36 11.28 -6.79
CA VAL A 94 23.27 10.17 -5.84
C VAL A 94 22.31 10.49 -4.70
N LEU A 95 21.61 9.46 -4.26
CA LEU A 95 20.91 9.43 -2.99
C LEU A 95 21.69 8.58 -2.00
N PHE A 96 21.64 8.96 -0.74
CA PHE A 96 22.25 8.19 0.33
C PHE A 96 21.14 7.53 1.13
N PHE A 97 21.13 6.20 1.16
CA PHE A 97 20.34 5.43 2.11
C PHE A 97 21.30 4.83 3.14
N ASN A 98 20.84 4.35 4.30
CA ASN A 98 21.80 3.87 5.31
C ASN A 98 22.63 2.64 4.87
N LEU A 99 22.32 2.06 3.72
CA LEU A 99 23.05 0.93 3.11
C LEU A 99 24.14 1.37 2.12
N GLY A 100 24.13 2.64 1.69
CA GLY A 100 25.07 3.13 0.69
C GLY A 100 24.47 4.16 -0.26
N PHE A 101 25.21 4.40 -1.33
CA PHE A 101 24.83 5.35 -2.39
C PHE A 101 24.03 4.64 -3.47
N ILE A 102 22.89 5.21 -3.84
CA ILE A 102 22.15 4.86 -5.06
C ILE A 102 22.39 5.97 -6.07
N GLU A 103 22.99 5.62 -7.20
CA GLU A 103 23.16 6.52 -8.33
C GLU A 103 21.87 6.56 -9.17
N ILE A 104 21.46 7.76 -9.56
CA ILE A 104 20.33 7.95 -10.47
C ILE A 104 20.85 7.83 -11.90
N GLU A 105 20.45 6.77 -12.59
CA GLU A 105 20.91 6.48 -13.96
C GLU A 105 19.99 7.08 -15.03
N HIS A 106 18.72 7.32 -14.68
CA HIS A 106 17.69 7.72 -15.64
C HIS A 106 16.81 8.85 -15.10
N GLU A 107 16.65 9.90 -15.90
CA GLU A 107 15.63 10.92 -15.64
C GLU A 107 14.31 10.49 -16.28
N ASN A 108 13.26 10.33 -15.48
CA ASN A 108 11.94 9.92 -15.96
C ASN A 108 10.82 10.65 -15.21
N ASN A 109 9.74 11.00 -15.90
CA ASN A 109 8.53 11.49 -15.24
C ASN A 109 7.73 10.30 -14.72
N LEU A 110 7.61 10.21 -13.40
CA LEU A 110 6.93 9.10 -12.73
C LEU A 110 5.50 9.45 -12.27
N SER A 111 5.01 10.65 -12.62
CA SER A 111 3.71 11.14 -12.15
C SER A 111 2.55 10.22 -12.52
N ASP A 112 2.59 9.60 -13.70
CA ASP A 112 1.52 8.70 -14.18
C ASP A 112 1.49 7.35 -13.41
N TRP A 113 2.54 7.05 -12.64
CA TRP A 113 2.65 5.87 -11.78
C TRP A 113 2.14 6.11 -10.36
N ILE A 114 1.66 7.32 -10.06
CA ILE A 114 1.02 7.65 -8.79
C ILE A 114 -0.45 7.25 -8.87
N PRO A 115 -0.95 6.38 -7.97
CA PRO A 115 -2.37 6.05 -7.93
C PRO A 115 -3.24 7.30 -7.72
N SER A 116 -4.40 7.36 -8.39
CA SER A 116 -5.31 8.50 -8.28
C SER A 116 -5.72 8.73 -6.81
N GLY A 117 -5.59 9.98 -6.34
CA GLY A 117 -5.95 10.35 -4.97
C GLY A 117 -4.90 10.00 -3.92
N ALA A 118 -3.77 9.40 -4.30
CA ALA A 118 -2.64 9.25 -3.41
C ALA A 118 -1.97 10.60 -3.14
N ASP A 119 -1.64 10.85 -1.87
CA ASP A 119 -0.96 12.07 -1.43
C ASP A 119 0.53 11.77 -1.25
N LEU A 120 1.31 12.05 -2.29
CA LEU A 120 2.76 11.96 -2.26
C LEU A 120 3.38 13.08 -3.10
N ASN A 121 4.61 13.47 -2.79
CA ASN A 121 5.34 14.43 -3.61
C ASN A 121 5.91 13.74 -4.86
N ARG A 122 5.35 14.06 -6.03
CA ARG A 122 5.77 13.50 -7.34
C ARG A 122 7.24 13.74 -7.68
N ASP A 123 7.86 14.76 -7.08
CA ASP A 123 9.26 15.09 -7.29
C ASP A 123 10.20 14.20 -6.46
N ASN A 124 9.66 13.50 -5.45
CA ASN A 124 10.41 12.66 -4.52
C ASN A 124 10.24 11.16 -4.80
N LEU A 125 10.18 10.78 -6.07
CA LEU A 125 9.99 9.39 -6.48
C LEU A 125 11.31 8.74 -6.91
N LEU A 126 11.49 7.46 -6.57
CA LEU A 126 12.63 6.67 -7.02
C LEU A 126 12.20 5.24 -7.37
N VAL A 127 12.57 4.79 -8.56
CA VAL A 127 12.50 3.38 -8.94
C VAL A 127 13.85 2.76 -8.64
N VAL A 128 13.91 1.73 -7.80
CA VAL A 128 15.14 0.97 -7.51
C VAL A 128 15.12 -0.38 -8.21
N ALA A 129 16.24 -1.10 -8.20
CA ALA A 129 16.28 -2.48 -8.70
C ALA A 129 15.44 -3.42 -7.81
N ASP A 130 14.90 -4.48 -8.43
CA ASP A 130 14.09 -5.49 -7.73
C ASP A 130 14.85 -6.22 -6.62
N ASN A 131 16.20 -6.25 -6.67
CA ASN A 131 17.03 -6.87 -5.63
C ASN A 131 17.26 -5.93 -4.44
N ASP A 132 17.28 -4.62 -4.66
CA ASP A 132 17.56 -3.63 -3.61
C ASP A 132 16.32 -3.26 -2.81
N ILE A 133 15.14 -3.41 -3.43
CA ILE A 133 13.85 -3.07 -2.83
C ILE A 133 13.61 -3.83 -1.52
N ALA A 134 14.08 -5.09 -1.41
CA ALA A 134 13.87 -5.90 -0.21
C ALA A 134 14.59 -5.31 1.01
N MET A 135 15.79 -4.80 0.80
CA MET A 135 16.61 -4.19 1.84
C MET A 135 16.03 -2.84 2.26
N LEU A 136 15.62 -2.02 1.28
CA LEU A 136 14.99 -0.74 1.56
C LEU A 136 13.62 -0.89 2.23
N HIS A 137 12.86 -1.92 1.87
CA HIS A 137 11.63 -2.28 2.56
C HIS A 137 11.89 -2.52 4.04
N ASP A 138 12.84 -3.42 4.33
CA ASP A 138 13.17 -3.78 5.71
C ASP A 138 13.55 -2.55 6.53
N MET A 139 14.34 -1.63 5.97
CA MET A 139 14.75 -0.41 6.66
C MET A 139 13.66 0.63 6.86
N ALA A 140 12.66 0.65 5.99
CA ALA A 140 11.59 1.63 6.04
C ALA A 140 10.54 1.31 7.11
N LEU A 141 10.48 0.05 7.55
CA LEU A 141 9.48 -0.38 8.51
C LEU A 141 9.61 0.38 9.82
N TYR A 142 8.48 0.87 10.30
CA TYR A 142 8.37 1.44 11.63
C TYR A 142 8.52 0.31 12.65
N ARG A 143 9.57 0.37 13.48
CA ARG A 143 9.80 -0.59 14.56
C ARG A 143 9.93 0.11 15.88
N GLN A 144 9.17 -0.36 16.87
CA GLN A 144 9.18 0.20 18.21
C GLN A 144 9.11 -0.92 19.25
N SER A 145 10.05 -0.90 20.18
CA SER A 145 9.93 -1.68 21.41
C SER A 145 8.96 -1.01 22.37
N ARG A 146 8.07 -1.81 22.94
CA ARG A 146 7.02 -1.38 23.86
C ARG A 146 7.07 -2.21 25.13
N VAL A 147 6.61 -1.56 26.21
CA VAL A 147 6.51 -2.17 27.52
C VAL A 147 5.16 -1.87 28.14
N LYS A 148 4.63 -2.81 28.91
CA LYS A 148 3.62 -2.51 29.93
C LYS A 148 4.33 -2.22 31.25
N LEU A 149 3.97 -1.12 31.90
CA LEU A 149 4.40 -0.83 33.27
C LEU A 149 3.47 -1.52 34.25
N ALA A 150 4.00 -1.94 35.40
CA ALA A 150 3.18 -2.45 36.49
C ALA A 150 2.24 -1.36 37.02
N ASP A 151 1.05 -1.75 37.47
CA ASP A 151 0.01 -0.79 37.86
C ASP A 151 0.40 0.01 39.10
N GLU A 152 1.11 -0.63 40.05
CA GLU A 152 1.45 -0.04 41.35
C GLU A 152 2.84 0.60 41.41
N GLU A 153 3.72 0.31 40.45
CA GLU A 153 5.10 0.84 40.45
C GLU A 153 5.60 1.16 39.04
N LYS A 154 6.46 2.17 38.92
CA LYS A 154 7.07 2.59 37.64
C LYS A 154 8.18 1.64 37.17
N LYS A 155 7.89 0.34 37.13
CA LYS A 155 8.77 -0.70 36.61
C LYS A 155 8.05 -1.46 35.51
N VAL A 156 8.82 -2.04 34.59
CA VAL A 156 8.27 -2.90 33.53
C VAL A 156 7.71 -4.17 34.17
N GLU A 157 6.48 -4.53 33.80
CA GLU A 157 5.85 -5.78 34.23
C GLU A 157 6.60 -6.98 33.62
N LYS A 158 6.78 -8.04 34.41
CA LYS A 158 7.55 -9.22 33.99
C LYS A 158 6.94 -9.83 32.72
N GLY A 159 7.76 -9.95 31.67
CA GLY A 159 7.34 -10.54 30.39
C GLY A 159 6.56 -9.59 29.48
N ALA A 160 6.36 -8.32 29.88
CA ALA A 160 5.58 -7.37 29.12
C ALA A 160 6.42 -6.48 28.18
N PHE A 161 7.56 -6.98 27.70
CA PHE A 161 8.37 -6.34 26.66
C PHE A 161 8.07 -6.99 25.31
N PHE A 162 7.65 -6.20 24.33
CA PHE A 162 7.29 -6.68 23.00
C PHE A 162 7.63 -5.66 21.92
N ASN A 163 7.82 -6.12 20.69
CA ASN A 163 8.12 -5.25 19.55
C ASN A 163 6.88 -5.13 18.66
N VAL A 164 6.69 -3.93 18.12
CA VAL A 164 5.70 -3.64 17.08
C VAL A 164 6.46 -3.32 15.81
N GLU A 165 5.98 -3.88 14.70
CA GLU A 165 6.41 -3.55 13.34
C GLU A 165 5.20 -3.08 12.54
N ALA A 166 5.37 -2.01 11.77
CA ALA A 166 4.32 -1.46 10.92
C ALA A 166 4.89 -0.85 9.64
N LEU A 167 4.04 -0.71 8.64
CA LEU A 167 4.35 0.13 7.47
C LEU A 167 4.42 1.60 7.90
N PRO A 168 5.35 2.39 7.34
CA PRO A 168 5.41 3.82 7.60
C PRO A 168 4.17 4.54 7.01
N GLU A 169 3.78 5.64 7.65
CA GLU A 169 2.76 6.55 7.12
C GLU A 169 3.13 7.02 5.70
N GLY A 170 2.15 7.11 4.81
CA GLY A 170 2.37 7.45 3.40
C GLY A 170 2.71 6.26 2.51
N SER A 171 2.73 5.03 3.05
CA SER A 171 2.78 3.80 2.25
C SER A 171 1.52 3.68 1.39
N ILE A 172 1.69 3.37 0.10
CA ILE A 172 0.58 3.25 -0.84
C ILE A 172 0.47 1.81 -1.29
N LEU A 173 -0.71 1.23 -1.08
CA LEU A 173 -1.04 -0.13 -1.46
C LEU A 173 -2.22 -0.14 -2.44
N VAL A 174 -2.30 -1.21 -3.23
CA VAL A 174 -3.44 -1.50 -4.10
C VAL A 174 -3.82 -2.97 -3.96
N PHE A 175 -5.11 -3.27 -3.96
CA PHE A 175 -5.62 -4.64 -4.08
C PHE A 175 -6.79 -4.68 -5.06
N PRO A 176 -6.90 -5.75 -5.88
CA PRO A 176 -8.09 -5.96 -6.67
C PRO A 176 -9.25 -6.45 -5.81
N ILE A 177 -10.46 -6.11 -6.24
CA ILE A 177 -11.71 -6.59 -5.66
C ILE A 177 -12.46 -7.29 -6.78
N ALA A 178 -12.86 -8.53 -6.55
CA ALA A 178 -13.68 -9.29 -7.48
C ALA A 178 -15.13 -9.23 -7.03
N LEU A 179 -16.02 -8.93 -7.98
CA LEU A 179 -17.45 -8.79 -7.75
C LEU A 179 -18.21 -9.83 -8.56
N LYS A 180 -19.21 -10.45 -7.94
CA LYS A 180 -20.13 -11.36 -8.62
C LYS A 180 -21.12 -10.59 -9.51
N GLU A 181 -21.45 -9.36 -9.12
CA GLU A 181 -22.37 -8.45 -9.80
C GLU A 181 -21.91 -6.99 -9.63
N THR A 182 -22.41 -6.09 -10.50
CA THR A 182 -22.09 -4.65 -10.47
C THR A 182 -23.08 -3.87 -9.61
N GLY A 183 -22.70 -2.66 -9.19
CA GLY A 183 -23.49 -1.78 -8.33
C GLY A 183 -23.10 -1.86 -6.84
N TRP A 184 -21.92 -2.37 -6.51
CA TRP A 184 -21.43 -2.47 -5.14
C TRP A 184 -20.98 -1.10 -4.62
N LYS A 185 -21.73 -0.51 -3.69
CA LYS A 185 -21.47 0.84 -3.16
C LYS A 185 -21.16 0.81 -1.66
N PRO A 186 -19.95 0.36 -1.25
CA PRO A 186 -19.65 0.17 0.17
C PRO A 186 -19.57 1.47 0.97
N PHE A 187 -19.32 2.61 0.33
CA PHE A 187 -19.19 3.91 0.99
C PHE A 187 -20.43 4.80 0.88
N GLY A 188 -21.47 4.33 0.17
CA GLY A 188 -22.67 5.12 -0.16
C GLY A 188 -22.64 5.72 -1.57
N ASP A 189 -23.77 6.33 -1.97
CA ASP A 189 -23.95 6.89 -3.30
C ASP A 189 -23.01 8.07 -3.58
N GLY A 190 -22.22 7.95 -4.65
CA GLY A 190 -21.30 9.02 -5.10
C GLY A 190 -20.05 9.21 -4.24
N ILE A 191 -19.80 8.33 -3.27
CA ILE A 191 -18.62 8.38 -2.41
C ILE A 191 -17.59 7.36 -2.89
N GLU A 192 -16.50 7.86 -3.48
CA GLU A 192 -15.41 7.01 -3.98
C GLU A 192 -14.31 6.78 -2.96
N SER A 193 -14.27 7.56 -1.86
CA SER A 193 -13.22 7.47 -0.85
C SER A 193 -13.73 7.58 0.57
N GLN A 194 -13.14 6.80 1.47
CA GLN A 194 -13.44 6.81 2.90
C GLN A 194 -12.18 6.51 3.74
N GLU A 195 -12.14 7.01 4.96
CA GLU A 195 -11.12 6.64 5.95
C GLU A 195 -11.53 5.32 6.64
N LEU A 196 -10.64 4.32 6.63
CA LEU A 196 -10.84 3.00 7.21
C LEU A 196 -9.63 2.59 8.05
N TYR A 197 -9.83 1.68 8.99
CA TYR A 197 -8.76 1.09 9.79
C TYR A 197 -8.44 -0.33 9.33
N PHE A 198 -7.15 -0.60 9.08
CA PHE A 198 -6.65 -1.94 8.74
C PHE A 198 -5.62 -2.43 9.76
N GLY A 199 -5.73 -3.71 10.12
CA GLY A 199 -4.82 -4.35 11.07
C GLY A 199 -5.27 -4.17 12.52
N GLY A 200 -4.30 -4.11 13.44
CA GLY A 200 -4.55 -3.93 14.88
C GLY A 200 -3.97 -2.62 15.39
N LEU A 201 -3.95 -2.47 16.73
CA LEU A 201 -3.36 -1.30 17.39
C LEU A 201 -4.05 0.04 17.03
N GLU A 202 -5.33 0.00 16.65
CA GLU A 202 -6.14 1.19 16.36
C GLU A 202 -6.21 2.16 17.55
N SER A 203 -6.36 1.63 18.78
CA SER A 203 -6.47 2.43 20.01
C SER A 203 -5.27 3.33 20.30
N ILE A 204 -4.16 3.10 19.61
CA ILE A 204 -2.91 3.86 19.71
C ILE A 204 -2.48 4.45 18.36
N GLY A 205 -3.41 4.53 17.41
CA GLY A 205 -3.27 5.28 16.15
C GLY A 205 -2.73 4.50 14.95
N PHE A 206 -2.63 3.17 15.00
CA PHE A 206 -2.19 2.38 13.85
C PHE A 206 -3.34 2.00 12.93
N GLY A 207 -3.02 1.81 11.65
CA GLY A 207 -3.95 1.22 10.68
C GLY A 207 -4.88 2.22 9.99
N HIS A 208 -4.87 3.50 10.36
CA HIS A 208 -5.69 4.51 9.71
C HIS A 208 -5.26 4.70 8.25
N CYS A 209 -6.17 4.50 7.31
CA CYS A 209 -5.92 4.58 5.88
C CYS A 209 -7.05 5.30 5.16
N ARG A 210 -6.68 6.19 4.24
CA ARG A 210 -7.61 6.68 3.22
C ARG A 210 -7.72 5.64 2.11
N VAL A 211 -8.93 5.13 1.88
CA VAL A 211 -9.23 4.15 0.84
C VAL A 211 -10.00 4.84 -0.27
N LYS A 212 -9.59 4.59 -1.51
CA LYS A 212 -10.30 5.01 -2.71
C LYS A 212 -10.62 3.80 -3.59
N LEU A 213 -11.85 3.73 -4.08
CA LEU A 213 -12.28 2.74 -5.06
C LEU A 213 -12.06 3.29 -6.47
N ALA A 214 -11.75 2.38 -7.40
CA ALA A 214 -11.56 2.71 -8.81
C ALA A 214 -11.94 1.52 -9.68
N GLY A 215 -12.38 1.81 -10.91
CA GLY A 215 -12.86 0.81 -11.86
C GLY A 215 -14.39 0.71 -11.85
N ASP A 216 -14.90 -0.30 -12.55
CA ASP A 216 -16.33 -0.57 -12.62
C ASP A 216 -16.73 -1.50 -11.48
N TYR A 217 -17.56 -1.01 -10.55
CA TYR A 217 -17.98 -1.74 -9.36
C TYR A 217 -19.46 -1.57 -9.05
#